data_AF-A0A0C5VJC5-F1
#
_entry.id   AF-A0A0C5VJC5-F1
#
_cell.length_a   1.000
_cell.length_b   1.000
_cell.length_c   1.000
_cell.angle_alpha   90.00
_cell.angle_beta   90.00
_cell.angle_gamma   90.00
#
_symmetry.space_group_name_H-M   'P 1'
#
loop_
_entity.id
_entity.type
_entity.pdbx_description
1 polymer ?
#
loop_
_entity_poly.entity_id
_entity_poly.type
_entity_poly.pdbx_seq_one_letter_code
_entity_poly.pdbx_strand_id
1 'polypeptide(L)'
;MINKKDNPVEWYVRLMELEEIKEHIESLVTQMSKDDAIDEEDFRVQLFHAMTHLNRLWNSRHYSGEINQELHDEFSKTPGDFQAIG
;
A
#
# COMPACT_ATOMS: atom_id res chain seq x y z
N MET A 1 -5.85 -2.83 -16.45
CA MET A 1 -5.43 -3.41 -15.15
C MET A 1 -4.92 -4.82 -15.41
N ILE A 2 -3.87 -5.26 -14.73
CA ILE A 2 -3.34 -6.63 -14.89
C ILE A 2 -4.34 -7.66 -14.35
N ASN A 3 -4.13 -8.94 -14.66
CA ASN A 3 -4.94 -10.02 -14.10
C ASN A 3 -4.10 -11.24 -13.70
N LYS A 4 -4.64 -12.09 -12.81
CA LYS A 4 -3.95 -13.29 -12.29
C LYS A 4 -3.51 -14.29 -13.38
N LYS A 5 -4.26 -14.39 -14.48
CA LYS A 5 -4.00 -15.38 -15.54
C LYS A 5 -2.82 -14.95 -16.41
N ASP A 6 -2.82 -13.69 -16.84
CA ASP A 6 -1.84 -13.17 -17.80
C ASP A 6 -0.63 -12.51 -17.10
N ASN A 7 -0.78 -12.09 -15.84
CA ASN A 7 0.24 -11.41 -15.03
C ASN A 7 0.29 -11.99 -13.59
N PRO A 8 0.57 -13.29 -13.40
CA PRO A 8 0.46 -13.93 -12.09
C PRO A 8 1.42 -13.36 -11.05
N VAL A 9 2.62 -12.94 -11.46
CA VAL A 9 3.64 -12.39 -10.55
C VAL A 9 3.22 -11.02 -10.05
N GLU A 10 2.90 -10.10 -10.97
CA GLU A 10 2.50 -8.74 -10.63
C GLU A 10 1.16 -8.73 -9.88
N TRP A 11 0.27 -9.69 -10.17
CA TRP A 11 -0.96 -9.88 -9.42
C TRP A 11 -0.67 -10.23 -7.96
N TYR A 12 0.28 -11.14 -7.72
CA TYR A 12 0.69 -11.52 -6.37
C TYR A 12 1.40 -10.38 -5.65
N VAL A 13 2.27 -9.62 -6.33
CA VAL A 13 2.89 -8.42 -5.76
C VAL A 13 1.85 -7.43 -5.25
N ARG A 14 0.79 -7.18 -6.02
CA ARG A 14 -0.30 -6.29 -5.57
C ARG A 14 -1.11 -6.85 -4.42
N LEU A 15 -1.27 -8.17 -4.36
CA LEU A 15 -1.90 -8.82 -3.22
C LEU A 15 -1.04 -8.63 -1.96
N MET A 16 0.28 -8.78 -2.06
CA MET A 16 1.19 -8.52 -0.93
C MET A 16 1.09 -7.06 -0.46
N GLU A 17 1.05 -6.07 -1.36
CA GLU A 17 0.84 -4.67 -0.95
C GLU A 17 -0.48 -4.49 -0.17
N LEU A 18 -1.56 -5.19 -0.56
CA LEU A 18 -2.83 -5.16 0.18
C LEU A 18 -2.75 -5.84 1.55
N GLU A 19 -1.97 -6.91 1.67
CA GLU A 19 -1.74 -7.62 2.94
C GLU A 19 -0.94 -6.75 3.92
N GLU A 20 0.08 -6.05 3.45
CA GLU A 20 0.86 -5.09 4.24
C GLU A 20 0.00 -3.89 4.71
N ILE A 21 -0.85 -3.34 3.82
CA ILE A 21 -1.82 -2.30 4.21
C ILE A 21 -2.73 -2.80 5.32
N LYS A 22 -3.25 -4.03 5.16
CA LYS A 22 -4.13 -4.64 6.16
C LYS A 22 -3.42 -4.77 7.51
N GLU A 23 -2.18 -5.23 7.54
CA GLU A 23 -1.40 -5.38 8.79
C GLU A 23 -1.23 -4.04 9.53
N HIS A 24 -0.80 -2.99 8.83
CA HIS A 24 -0.62 -1.67 9.43
C HIS A 24 -1.94 -1.07 9.95
N ILE A 25 -3.04 -1.24 9.20
CA ILE A 25 -4.35 -0.75 9.61
C ILE A 25 -4.91 -1.58 10.78
N GLU A 26 -4.71 -2.89 10.80
CA GLU A 26 -5.10 -3.76 11.92
C GLU A 26 -4.33 -3.40 13.20
N SER A 27 -3.05 -3.05 13.09
CA SER A 27 -2.25 -2.53 14.21
C SER A 27 -2.85 -1.25 14.78
N LEU A 28 -3.13 -0.26 13.91
CA LEU A 28 -3.78 1.01 14.31
C LEU A 28 -5.13 0.78 15.00
N VAL A 29 -6.00 -0.04 14.40
CA VAL A 29 -7.32 -0.36 14.96
C VAL A 29 -7.18 -1.05 16.32
N THR A 30 -6.23 -1.97 16.45
CA THR A 30 -5.99 -2.69 17.71
C THR A 30 -5.56 -1.73 18.82
N GLN A 31 -4.61 -0.85 18.55
CA GLN A 31 -4.14 0.14 19.51
C GLN A 31 -5.27 1.09 19.91
N MET A 32 -5.98 1.67 18.93
CA MET A 32 -7.07 2.62 19.20
C MET A 32 -8.30 1.99 19.88
N SER A 33 -8.49 0.68 19.80
CA SER A 33 -9.65 -0.02 20.40
C SER A 33 -9.37 -0.66 21.75
N LYS A 34 -8.10 -0.95 22.08
CA LYS A 34 -7.69 -1.61 23.33
C LYS A 34 -6.96 -0.67 24.28
N ASP A 35 -6.21 0.26 23.74
CA ASP A 35 -5.43 1.22 24.52
C ASP A 35 -6.19 2.54 24.54
N ASP A 36 -6.44 3.11 25.72
CA ASP A 36 -7.12 4.41 25.87
C ASP A 36 -6.31 5.59 25.24
N ALA A 37 -5.12 5.31 24.72
CA ALA A 37 -4.27 6.24 24.00
C ALA A 37 -3.40 5.50 22.97
N ILE A 38 -3.20 6.14 21.82
CA ILE A 38 -2.20 5.77 20.82
C ILE A 38 -1.06 6.78 20.85
N ASP A 39 0.17 6.30 20.72
CA ASP A 39 1.33 7.18 20.57
C ASP A 39 1.30 7.87 19.20
N GLU A 40 1.57 9.18 19.16
CA GLU A 40 1.50 9.95 17.91
C GLU A 40 2.58 9.52 16.90
N GLU A 41 3.77 9.15 17.37
CA GLU A 41 4.84 8.69 16.51
C GLU A 41 4.45 7.35 15.87
N ASP A 42 3.97 6.39 16.65
CA ASP A 42 3.52 5.10 16.08
C ASP A 42 2.31 5.27 15.16
N PHE A 43 1.33 6.11 15.53
CA PHE A 43 0.20 6.42 14.65
C PHE A 43 0.68 6.91 13.29
N ARG A 44 1.63 7.84 13.28
CA ARG A 44 2.19 8.41 12.05
C ARG A 44 2.99 7.36 11.26
N VAL A 45 3.78 6.52 11.93
CA VAL A 45 4.57 5.48 11.28
C VAL A 45 3.66 4.47 10.58
N GLN A 46 2.70 3.89 11.30
CA GLN A 46 1.79 2.88 10.73
C GLN A 46 0.96 3.46 9.58
N LEU A 47 0.40 4.66 9.75
CA LEU A 47 -0.41 5.29 8.72
C LEU A 47 0.43 5.64 7.48
N PHE A 48 1.65 6.15 7.67
CA PHE A 48 2.54 6.47 6.56
C PHE A 48 2.96 5.22 5.78
N HIS A 49 3.24 4.11 6.45
CA HIS A 49 3.49 2.83 5.78
C HIS A 49 2.26 2.40 4.97
N ALA A 50 1.07 2.34 5.58
CA ALA A 50 -0.16 1.97 4.88
C ALA A 50 -0.40 2.83 3.62
N MET A 51 -0.18 4.15 3.72
CA MET A 51 -0.26 5.05 2.56
C MET A 51 0.79 4.73 1.49
N THR A 52 2.02 4.41 1.90
CA THR A 52 3.11 4.10 0.97
C THR A 52 2.84 2.80 0.20
N HIS A 53 2.34 1.76 0.86
CA HIS A 53 1.89 0.52 0.21
C HIS A 53 0.71 0.78 -0.75
N LEU A 54 -0.25 1.63 -0.34
CA LEU A 54 -1.37 2.02 -1.19
C LEU A 54 -0.92 2.79 -2.45
N ASN A 55 0.06 3.68 -2.29
CA ASN A 55 0.67 4.39 -3.40
C ASN A 55 1.30 3.41 -4.39
N ARG A 56 2.08 2.43 -3.90
CA ARG A 56 2.69 1.41 -4.77
C ARG A 56 1.65 0.60 -5.51
N LEU A 57 0.60 0.17 -4.82
CA LEU A 57 -0.53 -0.53 -5.43
C LEU A 57 -1.18 0.29 -6.56
N TRP A 58 -1.42 1.58 -6.32
CA TRP A 58 -2.06 2.46 -7.29
C TRP A 58 -1.15 2.79 -8.48
N ASN A 59 0.09 3.20 -8.22
CA ASN A 59 1.01 3.64 -9.26
C ASN A 59 1.45 2.48 -10.16
N SER A 60 1.60 1.28 -9.61
CA SER A 60 1.96 0.08 -10.37
C SER A 60 0.77 -0.58 -11.09
N ARG A 61 -0.47 -0.05 -10.98
CA ARG A 61 -1.72 -0.74 -11.40
C ARG A 61 -1.81 -1.16 -12.88
N HIS A 62 -0.96 -0.58 -13.73
CA HIS A 62 -0.83 -0.92 -15.16
C HIS A 62 0.54 -1.45 -15.55
N TYR A 63 1.50 -1.50 -14.60
CA TYR A 63 2.84 -1.98 -14.85
C TYR A 63 2.89 -3.52 -14.90
N SER A 64 3.72 -4.03 -15.80
CA SER A 64 4.08 -5.45 -15.95
C SER A 64 5.59 -5.54 -16.19
N GLY A 65 6.25 -6.51 -15.56
CA GLY A 65 7.70 -6.65 -15.56
C GLY A 65 8.29 -6.59 -14.16
N GLU A 66 9.63 -6.70 -14.11
CA GLU A 66 10.37 -6.64 -12.86
C GLU A 66 10.32 -5.23 -12.27
N ILE A 67 10.11 -5.15 -10.94
CA ILE A 67 10.17 -3.90 -10.18
C ILE A 67 11.53 -3.87 -9.48
N ASN A 68 12.42 -3.02 -9.97
CA ASN A 68 13.68 -2.73 -9.30
C ASN A 68 13.49 -1.67 -8.21
N GLN A 69 14.56 -1.34 -7.47
CA GLN A 69 14.48 -0.37 -6.37
C GLN A 69 14.03 1.03 -6.84
N GLU A 70 14.49 1.49 -8.00
CA GLU A 70 14.11 2.82 -8.52
C GLU A 70 12.61 2.91 -8.80
N LEU A 71 12.04 1.88 -9.44
CA LEU A 71 10.60 1.79 -9.68
C LEU A 71 9.81 1.60 -8.37
N HIS A 72 10.34 0.84 -7.43
CA HIS A 72 9.74 0.67 -6.12
C HIS A 72 9.62 2.01 -5.37
N ASP A 73 10.69 2.82 -5.40
CA ASP A 73 10.72 4.15 -4.78
C ASP A 73 9.81 5.13 -5.54
N GLU A 74 9.78 5.07 -6.86
CA GLU A 74 8.87 5.88 -7.68
C GLU A 74 7.40 5.57 -7.37
N PHE A 75 7.04 4.28 -7.36
CA PHE A 75 5.68 3.85 -7.07
C PHE A 75 5.26 4.16 -5.63
N SER A 76 6.19 4.33 -4.70
CA SER A 76 5.91 4.70 -3.30
C SER A 76 5.45 6.15 -3.14
N LYS A 77 5.66 7.02 -4.13
CA LYS A 77 5.27 8.43 -4.10
C LYS A 77 3.76 8.62 -4.19
N THR A 78 3.26 9.71 -3.62
CA THR A 78 1.84 10.09 -3.74
C THR A 78 1.42 10.15 -5.22
N PRO A 79 0.38 9.43 -5.65
CA PRO A 79 -0.02 9.42 -7.05
C PRO A 79 -0.46 10.80 -7.55
N GLY A 80 0.02 11.18 -8.72
CA GLY A 80 -0.38 12.45 -9.36
C GLY A 80 -1.75 12.40 -10.05
N ASP A 81 -2.31 11.20 -10.22
CA ASP A 81 -3.55 10.94 -10.96
C ASP A 81 -4.67 10.34 -10.08
N PHE A 82 -4.52 10.39 -8.76
CA PHE A 82 -5.55 9.94 -7.83
C PHE A 82 -6.74 10.90 -7.86
N GLN A 83 -7.82 10.48 -8.51
CA GLN A 83 -9.08 11.21 -8.57
C GLN A 83 -10.20 10.37 -7.97
N ALA A 84 -11.07 11.00 -7.19
CA ALA A 84 -12.26 10.35 -6.68
C ALA A 84 -13.17 9.93 -7.84
N ILE A 85 -13.64 8.68 -7.79
CA ILE A 85 -14.68 8.18 -8.71
C ILE A 85 -16.00 8.35 -7.96
N GLY A 86 -16.90 9.15 -8.53
CA GLY A 86 -18.27 9.39 -8.03
C GLY A 86 -19.30 8.53 -8.73
#